data_AF-A0A838CUP9-F1
#
_entry.id   AF-A0A838CUP9-F1
#
_cell.length_a   1.000
_cell.length_b   1.000
_cell.length_c   1.000
_cell.angle_alpha   90.00
_cell.angle_beta   90.00
_cell.angle_gamma   90.00
#
_symmetry.space_group_name_H-M   'P 1'
#
loop_
_entity.id
_entity.type
_entity.pdbx_description
1 polymer ?
#
loop_
_entity_poly.entity_id
_entity_poly.type
_entity_poly.pdbx_seq_one_letter_code
_entity_poly.pdbx_strand_id
1 'polypeptide(L)'
;MAKKSKQYDYDLSEVKRLIGETDKNYREISAETGCPYASVVYHGRKIRGRVNRSHKYEAMEEKSPSPAANLHVPNQPQEQQGSPTASNGTTLSISRNDISIEDAEREAAKMIKAAQALGLSKINLTIEK
;
A
#
# COMPACT_ATOMS: atom_id res chain seq x y z
N MET A 1 33.61 28.10 -8.10
CA MET A 1 34.03 27.53 -6.80
C MET A 1 33.04 26.43 -6.42
N ALA A 2 33.44 25.16 -6.51
CA ALA A 2 32.57 24.05 -6.12
C ALA A 2 32.45 24.01 -4.59
N LYS A 3 31.22 24.09 -4.07
CA LYS A 3 30.95 23.99 -2.63
C LYS A 3 31.26 22.56 -2.20
N LYS A 4 32.28 22.36 -1.36
CA LYS A 4 32.58 21.07 -0.73
C LYS A 4 31.32 20.57 0.00
N SER A 5 30.93 19.33 -0.23
CA SER A 5 29.82 18.70 0.50
C SER A 5 30.16 18.67 1.99
N LYS A 6 29.22 19.13 2.84
CA LYS A 6 29.36 18.96 4.28
C LYS A 6 29.20 17.48 4.59
N GLN A 7 30.29 16.84 4.99
CA GLN A 7 30.25 15.49 5.55
C GLN A 7 29.85 15.62 7.02
N TYR A 8 28.77 14.94 7.38
CA TYR A 8 28.28 14.90 8.76
C TYR A 8 28.69 13.54 9.33
N ASP A 9 29.34 13.56 10.48
CA ASP A 9 29.65 12.36 11.24
C ASP A 9 28.55 12.20 12.30
N TYR A 10 27.75 11.15 12.15
CA TYR A 10 26.65 10.83 13.06
C TYR A 10 26.46 9.32 13.13
N ASP A 11 26.07 8.84 14.31
CA ASP A 11 25.83 7.41 14.50
C ASP A 11 24.47 7.01 13.90
N LEU A 12 24.55 6.34 12.75
CA LEU A 12 23.39 5.78 12.05
C LEU A 12 22.64 4.75 12.89
N SER A 13 23.32 4.02 13.77
CA SER A 13 22.72 2.98 14.60
C SER A 13 21.79 3.61 15.63
N GLU A 14 22.27 4.66 16.29
CA GLU A 14 21.49 5.38 17.30
C GLU A 14 20.29 6.13 16.69
N VAL A 15 20.46 6.71 15.49
CA VAL A 15 19.34 7.30 14.74
C VAL A 15 18.25 6.26 14.45
N LYS A 16 18.62 5.06 14.00
CA LYS A 16 17.65 4.00 13.71
C LYS A 16 16.97 3.49 14.98
N ARG A 17 17.73 3.35 16.08
CA ARG A 17 17.21 2.95 17.38
C ARG A 17 16.17 3.95 17.88
N LEU A 18 16.49 5.24 17.90
CA LEU A 18 15.56 6.30 18.29
C LEU A 18 14.31 6.35 17.41
N ILE A 19 14.44 6.14 16.10
CA ILE A 19 13.29 6.11 15.20
C ILE A 19 12.38 4.90 15.46
N GLY A 20 12.94 3.72 15.73
CA GLY A 20 12.19 2.48 15.88
C GLY A 20 11.60 2.28 17.28
N GLU A 21 12.32 2.67 18.32
CA GLU A 21 11.96 2.40 19.72
C GLU A 21 11.21 3.55 20.39
N THR A 22 11.39 4.78 19.90
CA THR A 22 10.77 5.96 20.50
C THR A 22 9.76 6.61 19.54
N ASP A 23 8.80 7.35 20.07
CA ASP A 23 7.86 8.18 19.29
C ASP A 23 8.37 9.61 19.07
N LYS A 24 9.66 9.87 19.29
CA LYS A 24 10.27 11.18 19.10
C LYS A 24 10.04 11.70 17.68
N ASN A 25 9.89 13.02 17.57
CA ASN A 25 9.77 13.73 16.30
C ASN A 25 11.13 13.75 15.59
N TYR A 26 11.13 13.72 14.26
CA TYR A 26 12.35 13.78 13.45
C TYR A 26 13.23 15.00 13.75
N ARG A 27 12.63 16.11 14.20
CA ARG A 27 13.39 17.29 14.66
C ARG A 27 14.16 17.02 15.96
N GLU A 28 13.54 16.32 16.90
CA GLU A 28 14.15 16.00 18.19
C GLU A 28 15.29 14.99 18.00
N ILE A 29 15.05 13.96 17.19
CA ILE A 29 16.06 12.96 16.85
C ILE A 29 17.27 13.61 16.14
N SER A 30 17.02 14.58 15.26
CA SER A 30 18.09 15.34 14.58
C SER A 30 18.93 16.18 15.56
N ALA A 31 18.30 16.80 16.56
CA ALA A 31 18.99 17.58 17.57
C ALA A 31 19.83 16.70 18.52
N GLU A 32 19.32 15.52 18.87
CA GLU A 32 19.97 14.58 19.80
C GLU A 32 21.15 13.84 19.17
N THR A 33 21.02 13.44 17.91
CA THR A 33 22.04 12.64 17.22
C THR A 33 23.02 13.47 16.40
N GLY A 34 22.77 14.78 16.24
CA GLY A 34 23.51 15.64 15.30
C GLY A 34 23.32 15.27 13.83
N CYS A 35 22.48 14.27 13.53
CA CYS A 35 22.18 13.82 12.18
C CYS A 35 21.38 14.90 11.42
N PRO A 36 21.72 15.21 10.16
CA PRO A 36 20.91 16.12 9.35
C PRO A 36 19.45 15.65 9.28
N TYR A 37 18.53 16.58 9.47
CA TYR A 37 17.08 16.31 9.44
C TYR A 37 16.65 15.49 8.20
N ALA A 38 17.21 15.79 7.04
CA ALA A 38 16.92 15.06 5.80
C ALA A 38 17.28 13.57 5.89
N SER A 39 18.42 13.24 6.49
CA SER A 39 18.85 11.86 6.73
C SER A 39 17.94 11.16 7.74
N VAL A 40 17.57 11.84 8.83
CA VAL A 40 16.61 11.31 9.83
C VAL A 40 15.26 11.01 9.17
N VAL A 41 14.73 11.91 8.34
CA VAL A 41 13.48 11.71 7.60
C VAL A 41 13.59 10.53 6.62
N TYR A 42 14.72 10.42 5.93
CA TYR A 42 14.97 9.30 5.01
C TYR A 42 14.91 7.96 5.73
N HIS A 43 15.61 7.83 6.87
CA HIS A 43 15.57 6.62 7.68
C HIS A 43 14.22 6.41 8.36
N GLY A 44 13.58 7.49 8.81
CA GLY A 44 12.24 7.51 9.39
C GLY A 44 11.21 6.86 8.48
N ARG A 45 11.20 7.25 7.20
CA ARG A 45 10.31 6.69 6.18
C ARG A 45 10.57 5.21 5.88
N LYS A 46 11.79 4.72 6.09
CA LYS A 46 12.14 3.30 5.90
C LYS A 46 11.71 2.45 7.10
N ILE A 47 11.79 2.99 8.31
CA ILE A 47 11.51 2.25 9.55
C ILE A 47 10.02 2.35 9.92
N ARG A 48 9.49 3.57 10.04
CA ARG A 48 8.07 3.82 10.38
C ARG A 48 7.14 3.75 9.16
N GLY A 49 7.70 3.50 7.97
CA GLY A 49 6.98 3.57 6.70
C GLY A 49 6.67 5.01 6.28
N ARG A 50 6.02 5.18 5.11
CA ARG A 50 5.34 6.44 4.84
C ARG A 50 4.11 6.49 5.74
N VAL A 51 3.93 7.60 6.46
CA VAL A 51 2.62 7.99 6.97
C VAL A 51 1.70 8.23 5.77
N ASN A 52 1.16 7.16 5.20
CA ASN A 52 -0.13 7.21 4.56
C ASN A 52 -1.08 7.55 5.69
N ARG A 53 -1.69 8.73 5.64
CA ARG A 53 -2.70 9.20 6.62
C ARG A 53 -3.96 8.30 6.67
N SER A 54 -3.88 7.09 6.14
CA SER A 54 -4.94 6.11 5.92
C SER A 54 -4.60 4.68 6.39
N HIS A 55 -3.46 4.43 7.05
CA HIS A 55 -3.17 3.10 7.63
C HIS A 55 -2.75 3.21 9.09
N LYS A 56 -3.75 3.18 9.97
CA LYS A 56 -3.60 2.58 11.30
C LYS A 56 -4.00 1.11 11.09
N TYR A 57 -3.32 0.18 11.75
CA TYR A 57 -3.46 -1.29 11.61
C TYR A 57 -2.79 -1.86 10.36
N GLU A 58 -1.50 -2.16 10.47
CA GLU A 58 -0.91 -3.47 10.13
C GLU A 58 0.59 -3.38 10.36
N ALA A 59 1.02 -3.85 11.53
CA ALA A 59 2.41 -4.13 11.81
C ALA A 59 2.43 -5.41 12.64
N MET A 60 2.66 -6.56 12.00
CA MET A 60 3.72 -7.52 12.35
C MET A 60 3.74 -8.71 11.38
N GLU A 61 4.91 -9.33 11.22
CA GLU A 61 5.27 -10.53 10.43
C GLU A 61 5.59 -10.26 8.94
N GLU A 62 6.84 -9.97 8.53
CA GLU A 62 8.13 -10.70 8.61
C GLU A 62 8.27 -11.84 7.57
N LYS A 63 9.26 -11.67 6.64
CA LYS A 63 10.02 -12.69 5.88
C LYS A 63 9.21 -13.70 5.02
N SER A 64 9.29 -13.68 3.68
CA SER A 64 10.39 -14.24 2.86
C SER A 64 9.86 -14.54 1.43
N PRO A 65 10.73 -14.79 0.42
CA PRO A 65 10.43 -14.52 -0.99
C PRO A 65 9.74 -15.67 -1.75
N SER A 66 9.00 -15.30 -2.81
CA SER A 66 8.35 -16.18 -3.78
C SER A 66 9.31 -17.17 -4.46
N PRO A 67 8.82 -18.37 -4.81
CA PRO A 67 9.27 -19.05 -6.01
C PRO A 67 8.16 -19.04 -7.08
N ALA A 68 8.59 -18.75 -8.30
CA ALA A 68 7.86 -19.05 -9.52
C ALA A 68 7.59 -20.56 -9.62
N ALA A 69 6.41 -20.92 -10.12
CA ALA A 69 6.14 -22.05 -11.02
C ALA A 69 4.66 -22.45 -10.96
N ASN A 70 3.92 -22.26 -12.05
CA ASN A 70 3.42 -23.38 -12.86
C ASN A 70 2.36 -22.88 -13.85
N LEU A 71 2.74 -22.88 -15.13
CA LEU A 71 1.81 -22.97 -16.23
C LEU A 71 1.03 -24.28 -16.09
N HIS A 72 -0.30 -24.20 -16.01
CA HIS A 72 -1.15 -25.33 -16.36
C HIS A 72 -2.40 -24.81 -17.07
N VAL A 73 -2.39 -24.98 -18.39
CA VAL A 73 -3.58 -24.95 -19.24
C VAL A 73 -4.19 -26.36 -19.21
N PRO A 74 -5.51 -26.47 -19.08
CA PRO A 74 -6.23 -27.37 -19.97
C PRO A 74 -7.40 -26.67 -20.66
N ASN A 75 -7.84 -27.34 -21.72
CA ASN A 75 -8.45 -26.82 -22.93
C ASN A 75 -9.97 -27.16 -22.96
N GLN A 76 -10.79 -26.18 -23.38
CA GLN A 76 -12.12 -26.28 -24.07
C GLN A 76 -13.39 -26.79 -23.33
N PRO A 77 -14.63 -26.56 -23.87
CA PRO A 77 -15.04 -25.89 -25.13
C PRO A 77 -16.12 -24.77 -25.02
N GLN A 78 -16.37 -24.16 -26.18
CA GLN A 78 -17.23 -23.02 -26.55
C GLN A 78 -18.75 -23.25 -26.38
N GLU A 79 -19.51 -22.18 -26.06
CA GLU A 79 -20.79 -21.72 -26.68
C GLU A 79 -20.91 -20.19 -26.40
N GLN A 80 -20.70 -19.26 -27.36
CA GLN A 80 -21.69 -18.61 -28.24
C GLN A 80 -23.00 -18.22 -27.53
N GLN A 81 -23.56 -17.00 -27.54
CA GLN A 81 -23.49 -15.83 -28.42
C GLN A 81 -24.13 -14.65 -27.66
N GLY A 82 -23.66 -13.42 -27.88
CA GLY A 82 -24.37 -12.22 -27.40
C GLY A 82 -23.49 -10.98 -27.26
N SER A 83 -23.02 -10.44 -28.37
CA SER A 83 -22.57 -9.04 -28.45
C SER A 83 -23.43 -8.38 -29.55
N PRO A 84 -23.74 -7.06 -29.51
CA PRO A 84 -22.72 -6.03 -29.29
C PRO A 84 -23.22 -4.76 -28.58
N THR A 85 -22.55 -4.31 -27.53
CA THR A 85 -22.44 -2.86 -27.29
C THR A 85 -21.08 -2.53 -26.71
N ALA A 86 -20.38 -1.66 -27.42
CA ALA A 86 -19.05 -1.21 -27.10
C ALA A 86 -18.99 -0.55 -25.71
N SER A 87 -18.37 -1.25 -24.77
CA SER A 87 -17.56 -0.60 -23.76
C SER A 87 -16.39 -1.53 -23.47
N ASN A 88 -15.18 -1.13 -23.85
CA ASN A 88 -13.94 -1.73 -23.35
C ASN A 88 -13.79 -1.41 -21.86
N GLY A 89 -14.79 -1.78 -21.05
CA GLY A 89 -14.80 -1.59 -19.62
C GLY A 89 -14.08 -2.77 -18.98
N THR A 90 -13.04 -2.48 -18.20
CA THR A 90 -12.44 -3.46 -17.30
C THR A 90 -13.49 -3.88 -16.26
N THR A 91 -14.06 -5.06 -16.39
CA THR A 91 -15.00 -5.61 -15.41
C THR A 91 -14.22 -6.11 -14.19
N LEU A 92 -14.51 -5.53 -13.02
CA LEU A 92 -14.00 -5.98 -11.72
C LEU A 92 -15.12 -6.73 -10.98
N SER A 93 -14.88 -7.99 -10.61
CA SER A 93 -15.80 -8.78 -9.78
C SER A 93 -15.08 -9.27 -8.54
N ILE A 94 -15.60 -8.93 -7.36
CA ILE A 94 -15.09 -9.36 -6.05
C ILE A 94 -16.30 -9.77 -5.22
N SER A 95 -16.37 -11.02 -4.80
CA SER A 95 -17.46 -11.57 -3.98
C SER A 95 -16.94 -11.98 -2.60
N ARG A 96 -17.65 -11.58 -1.54
CA ARG A 96 -17.45 -12.06 -0.17
C ARG A 96 -18.80 -12.39 0.47
N ASN A 97 -18.82 -13.45 1.25
CA ASN A 97 -20.00 -13.93 1.97
C ASN A 97 -19.85 -13.62 3.47
N ASP A 98 -20.97 -13.60 4.19
CA ASP A 98 -21.02 -13.57 5.67
C ASP A 98 -20.29 -12.39 6.30
N ILE A 99 -20.46 -11.20 5.72
CA ILE A 99 -19.93 -9.94 6.28
C ILE A 99 -21.00 -9.18 7.05
N SER A 100 -20.60 -8.53 8.15
CA SER A 100 -21.48 -7.60 8.85
C SER A 100 -21.86 -6.43 7.93
N ILE A 101 -23.00 -5.79 8.16
CA ILE A 101 -23.42 -4.63 7.36
C ILE A 101 -22.40 -3.48 7.47
N GLU A 102 -21.85 -3.26 8.66
CA GLU A 102 -20.85 -2.22 8.92
C GLU A 102 -19.55 -2.48 8.14
N ASP A 103 -19.12 -3.74 8.06
CA ASP A 103 -17.96 -4.13 7.26
C ASP A 103 -18.25 -4.10 5.77
N ALA A 104 -19.48 -4.44 5.36
CA ALA A 104 -19.94 -4.36 3.98
C ALA A 104 -19.88 -2.92 3.45
N GLU A 105 -20.35 -1.95 4.24
CA GLU A 105 -20.26 -0.53 3.90
C GLU A 105 -18.81 -0.07 3.73
N ARG A 106 -17.95 -0.45 4.68
CA ARG A 106 -16.52 -0.11 4.65
C ARG A 106 -15.84 -0.71 3.43
N GLU A 107 -16.16 -1.95 3.10
CA GLU A 107 -15.55 -2.64 1.98
C GLU A 107 -16.06 -2.11 0.63
N ALA A 108 -17.37 -1.85 0.50
CA ALA A 108 -17.95 -1.18 -0.66
C ALA A 108 -17.29 0.18 -0.91
N ALA A 109 -17.05 0.97 0.15
CA ALA A 109 -16.34 2.25 0.03
C ALA A 109 -14.90 2.11 -0.49
N LYS A 110 -14.18 1.05 -0.10
CA LYS A 110 -12.85 0.75 -0.64
C LYS A 110 -12.93 0.32 -2.11
N MET A 111 -13.89 -0.53 -2.46
CA MET A 111 -14.10 -1.01 -3.83
C MET A 111 -14.43 0.14 -4.78
N ILE A 112 -15.29 1.07 -4.37
CA ILE A 112 -15.62 2.27 -5.14
C ILE A 112 -14.36 3.12 -5.39
N LYS A 113 -13.54 3.34 -4.35
CA LYS A 113 -12.28 4.10 -4.48
C LYS A 113 -11.29 3.42 -5.43
N ALA A 114 -11.18 2.10 -5.34
CA ALA A 114 -10.35 1.31 -6.25
C ALA A 114 -10.86 1.41 -7.69
N ALA A 115 -12.17 1.27 -7.91
CA ALA A 115 -12.79 1.41 -9.22
C ALA A 115 -12.53 2.80 -9.83
N GLN A 116 -12.66 3.87 -9.04
CA GLN A 116 -12.33 5.23 -9.46
C GLN A 116 -10.86 5.38 -9.85
N ALA A 117 -9.94 4.79 -9.07
CA ALA A 117 -8.51 4.80 -9.37
C ALA A 117 -8.17 4.04 -10.66
N LEU A 118 -8.99 3.05 -11.03
CA LEU A 118 -8.89 2.31 -12.29
C LEU A 118 -9.58 3.03 -13.47
N GLY A 119 -10.14 4.22 -13.25
CA GLY A 119 -10.82 5.01 -14.29
C GLY A 119 -12.24 4.54 -14.60
N LEU A 120 -12.83 3.70 -13.74
CA LEU A 120 -14.21 3.26 -13.88
C LEU A 120 -15.16 4.36 -13.39
N SER A 121 -16.11 4.74 -14.24
CA SER A 121 -17.11 5.78 -13.95
C SER A 121 -18.45 5.23 -13.49
N LYS A 122 -18.68 3.91 -13.65
CA LYS A 122 -19.92 3.21 -13.29
C LYS A 122 -19.60 1.86 -12.67
N ILE A 123 -20.40 1.47 -11.69
CA ILE A 123 -20.36 0.15 -11.06
C ILE A 123 -21.79 -0.41 -10.99
N ASN A 124 -21.92 -1.73 -11.11
CA ASN A 124 -23.16 -2.45 -10.85
C ASN A 124 -23.02 -3.17 -9.51
N LEU A 125 -23.98 -2.97 -8.60
CA LEU A 125 -24.02 -3.64 -7.31
C LEU A 125 -25.25 -4.55 -7.27
N THR A 126 -25.03 -5.83 -6.96
CA THR A 126 -26.10 -6.82 -6.76
C THR A 126 -26.07 -7.25 -5.31
N ILE A 127 -27.23 -7.17 -4.64
CA ILE A 127 -27.42 -7.64 -3.27
C ILE A 127 -28.40 -8.80 -3.32
N GLU A 128 -27.94 -9.99 -2.93
CA GLU A 128 -28.75 -11.19 -2.84
C GLU A 128 -29.13 -11.44 -1.37
N LYS A 129 -30.32 -12.01 -1.14
CA LYS A 129 -30.88 -12.29 0.19
C LYS A 129 -30.89 -13.78 0.47
#